data_AF-A0A1S6HVP6-F1
#
_entry.id   AF-A0A1S6HVP6-F1
#
_cell.length_a   1.000
_cell.length_b   1.000
_cell.length_c   1.000
_cell.angle_alpha   90.00
_cell.angle_beta   90.00
_cell.angle_gamma   90.00
#
_symmetry.space_group_name_H-M   'P 1'
#
loop_
_entity.id
_entity.type
_entity.pdbx_description
1 polymer ?
#
loop_
_entity_poly.entity_id
_entity_poly.type
_entity_poly.pdbx_seq_one_letter_code
_entity_poly.pdbx_strand_id
1 'polypeptide(L)'
;MSVKIIKSVLVFNENQKIAPRFLLTYVLIWLFWHNQLFTTFFTSDGDFLARANAALASVADNQYILVFFFTCLFFGVRIGYHFLKEKADDLMEEGKSTETEVGSDQGIAKSADIQRLMTMISELKVKLANSKEKEEKVIKEKNTTISKLLSLQAELDDMKADNTLLEKANARLKAQLVDARTVGINSL
;
A
#
# COMPACT_ATOMS: atom_id res chain seq x y z
N MET A 1 17.53 -4.74 -27.81
CA MET A 1 17.76 -3.84 -26.65
C MET A 1 16.96 -2.54 -26.77
N SER A 2 16.89 -1.94 -27.97
CA SER A 2 16.17 -0.71 -28.34
C SER A 2 14.64 -0.72 -28.09
N VAL A 3 13.94 -1.83 -28.35
CA VAL A 3 12.47 -1.91 -28.17
C VAL A 3 12.04 -1.74 -26.71
N LYS A 4 12.85 -2.22 -25.76
CA LYS A 4 12.59 -2.06 -24.32
C LYS A 4 12.74 -0.59 -23.88
N ILE A 5 13.72 0.12 -24.44
CA ILE A 5 13.96 1.53 -24.16
C ILE A 5 12.81 2.37 -24.71
N ILE A 6 12.38 2.13 -25.95
CA ILE A 6 11.24 2.83 -26.57
C ILE A 6 9.97 2.58 -25.78
N LYS A 7 9.71 1.33 -25.36
CA LYS A 7 8.55 0.99 -24.54
C LYS A 7 8.59 1.68 -23.17
N SER A 8 9.76 1.75 -22.54
CA SER A 8 9.96 2.46 -21.26
C SER A 8 9.74 3.96 -21.42
N VAL A 9 10.22 4.56 -22.51
CA VAL A 9 10.01 5.99 -22.82
C VAL A 9 8.54 6.27 -23.13
N LEU A 10 7.85 5.36 -23.81
CA LEU A 10 6.42 5.48 -24.13
C LEU A 10 5.56 5.40 -22.87
N VAL A 11 5.79 4.41 -22.00
CA VAL A 11 5.07 4.26 -20.73
C VAL A 11 5.35 5.44 -19.80
N PHE A 12 6.58 5.93 -19.78
CA PHE A 12 6.95 7.13 -19.02
C PHE A 12 6.26 8.39 -19.55
N ASN A 13 6.12 8.53 -20.87
CA ASN A 13 5.39 9.63 -21.52
C ASN A 13 3.88 9.58 -21.23
N GLU A 14 3.29 8.39 -21.19
CA GLU A 14 1.86 8.17 -20.94
C GLU A 14 1.46 8.46 -19.48
N ASN A 15 2.40 8.30 -18.53
CA ASN A 15 2.13 8.53 -17.11
C ASN A 15 2.25 10.01 -16.67
N GLN A 16 2.71 10.92 -17.55
CA GLN A 16 2.81 12.34 -17.25
C GLN A 16 1.56 13.11 -17.76
N LYS A 17 0.43 12.98 -17.06
CA LYS A 17 -0.86 13.60 -17.42
C LYS A 17 -0.91 15.14 -17.42
N ILE A 18 0.12 15.83 -16.92
CA ILE A 18 0.09 17.29 -16.67
C ILE A 18 1.20 18.06 -17.44
N ALA A 19 2.15 17.38 -18.10
CA ALA A 19 3.29 18.04 -18.75
C ALA A 19 3.30 17.85 -20.27
N PRO A 20 3.89 18.79 -21.05
CA PRO A 20 4.16 18.59 -22.47
C PRO A 20 4.93 17.28 -22.65
N ARG A 21 4.35 16.35 -23.39
CA ARG A 21 4.91 15.02 -23.66
C ARG A 21 6.39 15.19 -24.05
N PHE A 22 7.29 14.36 -23.50
CA PHE A 22 8.73 14.42 -23.79
C PHE A 22 9.01 14.55 -25.30
N LEU A 23 8.24 13.81 -26.09
CA LEU A 23 8.28 13.84 -27.55
C LEU A 23 7.86 15.19 -28.15
N LEU A 24 6.85 15.85 -27.60
CA LEU A 24 6.44 17.20 -28.00
C LEU A 24 7.53 18.22 -27.70
N THR A 25 8.14 18.14 -26.52
CA THR A 25 9.25 19.04 -26.14
C THR A 25 10.46 18.83 -27.05
N TYR A 26 10.79 17.59 -27.38
CA TYR A 26 11.82 17.25 -28.35
C TYR A 26 11.52 17.87 -29.73
N VAL A 27 10.31 17.70 -30.24
CA VAL A 27 9.90 18.28 -31.53
C VAL A 27 9.97 19.80 -31.52
N LEU A 28 9.57 20.47 -30.43
CA LEU A 28 9.64 21.93 -30.32
C LEU A 28 11.09 22.43 -30.29
N ILE A 29 11.97 21.79 -29.52
CA ILE A 29 13.39 22.15 -29.47
C ILE A 29 14.05 21.89 -30.83
N TRP A 30 13.69 20.78 -31.49
CA TRP A 30 14.16 20.46 -32.83
C TRP A 30 13.71 21.52 -33.86
N LEU A 31 12.44 21.93 -33.84
CA LEU A 31 11.93 22.98 -34.72
C LEU A 31 12.59 24.34 -34.45
N PHE A 32 12.87 24.66 -33.18
CA PHE A 32 13.58 25.88 -32.81
C PHE A 32 15.04 25.85 -33.28
N TRP A 33 15.71 24.71 -33.14
CA TRP A 33 17.09 24.51 -33.57
C TRP A 33 17.24 24.58 -35.09
N HIS A 34 16.30 23.96 -35.81
CA HIS A 34 16.24 23.97 -37.28
C HIS A 34 15.35 25.11 -37.80
N ASN A 35 15.50 26.32 -37.25
CA ASN A 35 14.75 27.50 -37.68
C ASN A 35 14.89 27.80 -39.19
N GLN A 36 15.97 27.32 -39.80
CA GLN A 36 16.25 27.38 -41.23
C GLN A 36 15.17 26.69 -42.08
N LEU A 37 14.43 25.72 -41.52
CA LEU A 37 13.24 25.15 -42.14
C LEU A 37 12.21 26.24 -42.47
N PHE A 38 11.93 27.12 -41.50
CA PHE A 38 10.92 28.16 -41.67
C PHE A 38 11.43 29.25 -42.60
N THR A 39 12.67 29.71 -42.44
CA THR A 39 13.22 30.76 -43.31
C THR A 39 13.26 30.30 -44.76
N THR A 40 13.75 29.08 -45.02
CA THR A 40 13.82 28.55 -46.39
C THR A 40 12.44 28.27 -46.96
N PHE A 41 11.48 27.83 -46.15
CA PHE A 41 10.10 27.63 -46.59
C PHE A 41 9.43 28.92 -47.06
N PHE A 42 9.66 30.04 -46.36
CA PHE A 42 9.07 31.35 -46.71
C PHE A 42 9.86 32.11 -47.78
N THR A 43 11.16 31.86 -47.92
CA THR A 43 12.02 32.56 -48.89
C THR A 43 12.16 31.81 -50.22
N SER A 44 11.86 30.50 -50.27
CA SER A 44 11.96 29.73 -51.51
C SER A 44 10.76 29.98 -52.43
N ASP A 45 11.04 30.18 -53.71
CA ASP A 45 10.01 30.34 -54.74
C ASP A 45 9.53 28.99 -55.28
N GLY A 46 8.24 28.89 -55.58
CA GLY A 46 7.59 27.68 -56.12
C GLY A 46 6.30 27.26 -55.40
N ASP A 47 5.71 26.16 -55.85
CA ASP A 47 4.52 25.55 -55.24
C ASP A 47 4.81 25.03 -53.83
N PHE A 48 3.75 24.83 -53.03
CA PHE A 48 3.86 24.37 -51.63
C PHE A 48 4.77 23.14 -51.45
N LEU A 49 4.65 22.16 -52.35
CA LEU A 49 5.49 20.95 -52.34
C LEU A 49 6.96 21.24 -52.66
N ALA A 50 7.24 22.16 -53.58
CA ALA A 50 8.59 22.58 -53.92
C ALA A 50 9.24 23.34 -52.75
N ARG A 51 8.48 24.22 -52.09
CA ARG A 51 8.90 24.94 -50.88
C ARG A 51 9.18 24.00 -49.71
N ALA A 52 8.32 23.00 -49.49
CA ALA A 52 8.51 22.00 -48.44
C ALA A 52 9.76 21.14 -48.69
N ASN A 53 10.00 20.73 -49.93
CA ASN A 53 11.17 19.93 -50.28
C ASN A 53 12.48 20.74 -50.16
N ALA A 54 12.47 22.01 -50.58
CA ALA A 54 13.61 22.92 -50.41
C ALA A 54 13.92 23.20 -48.93
N ALA A 55 12.89 23.38 -48.11
CA ALA A 55 13.04 23.54 -46.67
C ALA A 55 13.64 22.29 -46.02
N LEU A 56 13.18 21.09 -46.39
CA LEU A 56 13.73 19.84 -45.85
C LEU A 56 15.19 19.61 -46.29
N ALA A 57 15.52 19.93 -47.54
CA ALA A 57 16.87 19.84 -48.07
C ALA A 57 17.86 20.83 -47.43
N SER A 58 17.37 21.95 -46.91
CA SER A 58 18.19 22.93 -46.17
C SER A 58 18.76 22.37 -44.86
N VAL A 59 18.16 21.30 -44.35
CA VAL A 59 18.59 20.61 -43.13
C VAL A 59 19.49 19.42 -43.48
N ALA A 60 20.58 19.68 -44.21
CA ALA A 60 21.48 18.63 -44.67
C ALA A 60 22.30 18.02 -43.51
N ASP A 61 22.80 18.84 -42.60
CA ASP A 61 23.55 18.40 -41.41
C ASP A 61 22.68 18.41 -40.16
N ASN A 62 21.86 17.37 -40.04
CA ASN A 62 21.07 17.17 -38.83
C ASN A 62 21.95 16.66 -37.68
N GLN A 63 22.30 17.54 -36.74
CA GLN A 63 22.97 17.17 -35.50
C GLN A 63 21.99 16.55 -34.47
N TYR A 64 21.35 15.44 -34.85
CA TYR A 64 20.31 14.77 -34.04
C TYR A 64 20.78 14.42 -32.63
N ILE A 65 22.03 14.00 -32.49
CA ILE A 65 22.60 13.59 -31.20
C ILE A 65 22.70 14.76 -30.20
N LEU A 66 22.98 15.96 -30.72
CA LEU A 66 23.25 17.15 -29.92
C LEU A 66 21.92 17.79 -29.50
N VAL A 67 20.95 17.86 -30.41
CA VAL A 67 19.57 18.26 -30.10
C VAL A 67 18.96 17.29 -29.08
N PHE A 68 19.15 15.98 -29.26
CA PHE A 68 18.70 14.98 -28.30
C PHE A 68 19.34 15.20 -26.92
N PHE A 69 20.65 15.44 -26.86
CA PHE A 69 21.33 15.72 -25.59
C PHE A 69 20.75 16.95 -24.88
N PHE A 70 20.51 18.06 -25.59
CA PHE A 70 19.88 19.24 -25.00
C PHE A 70 18.46 18.97 -24.51
N THR A 71 17.69 18.16 -25.23
CA THR A 71 16.33 17.81 -24.81
C THR A 71 16.34 16.96 -23.54
N CYS A 72 17.28 16.02 -23.43
CA CYS A 72 17.50 15.24 -22.21
C CYS A 72 17.97 16.12 -21.04
N LEU A 73 18.86 17.09 -21.29
CA LEU A 73 19.33 18.01 -20.26
C LEU A 73 18.21 18.92 -19.75
N PHE A 74 17.43 19.52 -20.65
CA PHE A 74 16.27 20.34 -20.29
C PHE A 74 15.24 19.54 -19.50
N PHE A 75 14.99 18.30 -19.92
CA PHE A 75 14.10 17.39 -19.22
C PHE A 75 14.65 16.97 -17.85
N GLY A 76 15.97 16.75 -17.73
CA GLY A 76 16.64 16.44 -16.47
C GLY A 76 16.57 17.60 -15.47
N VAL A 77 16.81 18.84 -15.93
CA VAL A 77 16.63 20.05 -15.10
C VAL A 77 15.19 20.19 -14.64
N ARG A 78 14.22 19.95 -15.54
CA ARG A 78 12.79 19.98 -15.20
C ARG A 78 12.40 18.91 -14.18
N ILE A 79 12.87 17.67 -14.35
CA ILE A 79 12.63 16.60 -13.38
C ILE A 79 13.26 16.96 -12.03
N GLY A 80 14.48 17.51 -12.06
CA GLY A 80 15.19 18.00 -10.88
C GLY A 80 14.39 19.08 -10.17
N TYR A 81 13.86 20.06 -10.90
CA TYR A 81 13.01 21.11 -10.34
C TYR A 81 11.74 20.53 -9.68
N HIS A 82 11.05 19.60 -10.34
CA HIS A 82 9.88 18.96 -9.76
C HIS A 82 10.21 18.15 -8.51
N PHE A 83 11.33 17.41 -8.53
CA PHE A 83 11.78 16.64 -7.38
C PHE A 83 12.21 17.54 -6.22
N LEU A 84 12.92 18.64 -6.50
CA LEU A 84 13.27 19.64 -5.50
C LEU A 84 12.03 20.34 -4.96
N LYS A 85 11.06 20.64 -5.82
CA LYS A 85 9.79 21.26 -5.41
C LYS A 85 8.98 20.30 -4.54
N GLU A 86 8.82 19.04 -4.93
CA GLU A 86 8.12 18.02 -4.14
C GLU A 86 8.79 17.82 -2.79
N LYS A 87 10.13 17.74 -2.76
CA LYS A 87 10.89 17.64 -1.52
C LYS A 87 10.83 18.93 -0.67
N ALA A 88 10.71 20.10 -1.31
CA ALA A 88 10.54 21.38 -0.62
C ALA A 88 9.11 21.54 -0.08
N ASP A 89 8.11 21.10 -0.84
CA ASP A 89 6.70 21.07 -0.47
C ASP A 89 6.50 20.09 0.69
N ASP A 90 7.10 18.89 0.66
CA ASP A 90 7.08 17.93 1.79
C ASP A 90 7.68 18.53 3.08
N LEU A 91 8.79 19.26 2.97
CA LEU A 91 9.43 19.94 4.10
C LEU A 91 8.64 21.17 4.57
N MET A 92 7.84 21.79 3.69
CA MET A 92 6.96 22.91 4.04
C MET A 92 5.60 22.43 4.59
N GLU A 93 5.11 21.27 4.16
CA GLU A 93 3.86 20.65 4.59
C GLU A 93 3.96 20.04 6.00
N GLU A 94 5.18 19.69 6.45
CA GLU A 94 5.48 19.45 7.87
C GLU A 94 5.17 20.68 8.76
N GLY A 95 5.04 21.88 8.16
CA GLY A 95 4.75 23.13 8.86
C GLY A 95 3.44 23.85 8.48
N LYS A 96 2.73 23.49 7.41
CA LYS A 96 1.55 24.27 6.97
C LYS A 96 0.51 23.42 6.24
N SER A 97 -0.71 23.42 6.78
CA SER A 97 -1.92 22.84 6.20
C SER A 97 -2.20 23.38 4.80
N THR A 98 -2.19 22.46 3.84
CA THR A 98 -2.86 22.43 2.53
C THR A 98 -3.73 23.63 2.16
N GLU A 99 -3.17 24.51 1.33
CA GLU A 99 -3.98 25.38 0.46
C GLU A 99 -3.23 25.62 -0.86
N THR A 100 -3.58 24.88 -1.91
CA THR A 100 -3.37 25.38 -3.27
C THR A 100 -4.48 24.88 -4.20
N GLU A 101 -5.21 25.89 -4.65
CA GLU A 101 -6.33 25.95 -5.58
C GLU A 101 -6.02 25.25 -6.92
N VAL A 102 -6.78 24.20 -7.27
CA VAL A 102 -6.78 23.62 -8.63
C VAL A 102 -8.23 23.36 -9.05
N GLY A 103 -8.73 24.23 -9.93
CA GLY A 103 -9.83 24.00 -10.88
C GLY A 103 -11.19 23.58 -10.29
N SER A 104 -12.16 24.51 -10.27
CA SER A 104 -13.54 24.35 -9.79
C SER A 104 -14.19 22.98 -10.10
N ASP A 105 -14.04 22.45 -11.31
CA ASP A 105 -14.65 21.16 -11.69
C ASP A 105 -13.90 19.92 -11.18
N GLN A 106 -12.57 20.03 -11.00
CA GLN A 106 -11.77 18.96 -10.43
C GLN A 106 -11.88 18.93 -8.89
N GLY A 107 -12.14 20.08 -8.27
CA GLY A 107 -12.44 20.24 -6.85
C GLY A 107 -13.75 19.58 -6.44
N ILE A 108 -14.80 19.64 -7.26
CA ILE A 108 -16.10 19.01 -6.96
C ILE A 108 -16.02 17.47 -7.06
N ALA A 109 -15.34 16.94 -8.08
CA ALA A 109 -15.13 15.49 -8.20
C ALA A 109 -14.20 14.95 -7.08
N LYS A 110 -13.09 15.64 -6.79
CA LYS A 110 -12.19 15.23 -5.70
C LYS A 110 -12.83 15.42 -4.33
N SER A 111 -13.61 16.47 -4.09
CA SER A 111 -14.31 16.65 -2.80
C SER A 111 -15.39 15.59 -2.59
N ALA A 112 -16.11 15.15 -3.63
CA ALA A 112 -17.05 14.05 -3.52
C ALA A 112 -16.34 12.72 -3.18
N ASP A 113 -15.19 12.43 -3.79
CA ASP A 113 -14.39 11.25 -3.47
C ASP A 113 -13.73 11.34 -2.08
N ILE A 114 -13.28 12.53 -1.67
CA ILE A 114 -12.76 12.80 -0.32
C ILE A 114 -13.87 12.63 0.72
N GLN A 115 -15.10 13.08 0.43
CA GLN A 115 -16.25 12.86 1.31
C GLN A 115 -16.58 11.36 1.42
N ARG A 116 -16.56 10.61 0.31
CA ARG A 116 -16.74 9.15 0.33
C ARG A 116 -15.63 8.42 1.11
N LEU A 117 -14.39 8.88 0.99
CA LEU A 117 -13.28 8.34 1.77
C LEU A 117 -13.44 8.67 3.26
N MET A 118 -13.86 9.88 3.60
CA MET A 118 -14.14 10.27 4.99
C MET A 118 -15.31 9.48 5.60
N THR A 119 -16.37 9.21 4.83
CA THR A 119 -17.46 8.35 5.29
C THR A 119 -16.98 6.91 5.47
N MET A 120 -16.18 6.38 4.54
CA MET A 120 -15.61 5.03 4.66
C MET A 120 -14.65 4.92 5.86
N ILE A 121 -13.79 5.91 6.08
CA ILE A 121 -12.89 5.95 7.25
C ILE A 121 -13.70 6.03 8.54
N SER A 122 -14.76 6.82 8.57
CA SER A 122 -15.65 6.93 9.73
C SER A 122 -16.37 5.61 10.01
N GLU A 123 -16.90 4.95 8.97
CA GLU A 123 -17.52 3.63 9.08
C GLU A 123 -16.52 2.56 9.54
N LEU A 124 -15.29 2.58 9.01
CA LEU A 124 -14.22 1.67 9.43
C LEU A 124 -13.82 1.91 10.88
N LYS A 125 -13.74 3.16 11.33
CA LYS A 125 -13.47 3.52 12.73
C LYS A 125 -14.56 2.99 13.66
N VAL A 126 -15.84 3.11 13.26
CA VAL A 126 -16.98 2.56 14.01
C VAL A 126 -16.94 1.04 14.04
N LYS A 127 -16.67 0.39 12.89
CA LYS A 127 -16.52 -1.07 12.83
C LYS A 127 -15.35 -1.57 13.68
N LEU A 128 -14.23 -0.86 13.70
CA LEU A 128 -13.07 -1.19 14.53
C LEU A 128 -13.39 -1.06 16.02
N ALA A 129 -14.06 0.01 16.43
CA ALA A 129 -14.50 0.20 17.81
C ALA A 129 -15.46 -0.93 18.25
N ASN A 130 -16.44 -1.26 17.41
CA ASN A 130 -17.39 -2.37 17.66
C ASN A 130 -16.69 -3.73 17.68
N SER A 131 -15.67 -3.94 16.85
CA SER A 131 -14.89 -5.19 16.85
C SER A 131 -14.08 -5.34 18.13
N LYS A 132 -13.44 -4.26 18.58
CA LYS A 132 -12.67 -4.24 19.84
C LYS A 132 -13.56 -4.52 21.05
N GLU A 133 -14.78 -3.95 21.09
CA GLU A 133 -15.74 -4.24 22.16
C GLU A 133 -16.19 -5.71 22.15
N LYS A 134 -16.41 -6.29 20.96
CA LYS A 134 -16.72 -7.73 20.83
C LYS A 134 -15.58 -8.61 21.29
N GLU A 135 -14.33 -8.29 20.93
CA GLU A 135 -13.16 -9.02 21.41
C GLU A 135 -13.02 -8.96 22.93
N GLU A 136 -13.23 -7.78 23.53
CA GLU A 136 -13.17 -7.64 25.00
C GLU A 136 -14.26 -8.47 25.71
N LYS A 137 -15.48 -8.51 25.15
CA LYS A 137 -16.57 -9.37 25.66
C LYS A 137 -16.20 -10.85 25.55
N VAL A 138 -15.69 -11.29 24.40
CA VAL A 138 -15.26 -12.68 24.19
C VAL A 138 -14.11 -13.05 25.12
N ILE A 139 -13.16 -12.14 25.39
CA ILE A 139 -12.07 -12.39 26.34
C ILE A 139 -12.62 -12.55 27.76
N LYS A 140 -13.56 -11.71 28.19
CA LYS A 140 -14.22 -11.84 29.51
C LYS A 140 -14.98 -13.16 29.63
N GLU A 141 -15.73 -13.55 28.60
CA GLU A 141 -16.44 -14.84 28.54
C GLU A 141 -15.47 -16.03 28.58
N LYS A 142 -14.36 -15.96 27.84
CA LYS A 142 -13.31 -16.99 27.91
C LYS A 142 -12.71 -17.09 29.31
N ASN A 143 -12.38 -15.97 29.95
CA ASN A 143 -11.81 -15.97 31.30
C ASN A 143 -12.78 -16.56 32.33
N THR A 144 -14.07 -16.20 32.26
CA THR A 144 -15.08 -16.80 33.15
C THR A 144 -15.27 -18.30 32.91
N THR A 145 -15.20 -18.73 31.64
CA THR A 145 -15.26 -20.17 31.29
C THR A 145 -14.05 -20.92 31.81
N ILE A 146 -12.84 -20.38 31.64
CA ILE A 146 -11.60 -20.96 32.18
C ILE A 146 -11.68 -21.07 33.71
N SER A 147 -12.16 -20.04 34.40
CA SER A 147 -12.33 -20.06 35.85
C SER A 147 -13.28 -21.17 36.31
N LYS A 148 -14.42 -21.37 35.61
CA LYS A 148 -15.34 -22.47 35.90
C LYS A 148 -14.72 -23.84 35.63
N LEU A 149 -13.92 -23.94 34.57
CA LEU A 149 -13.24 -25.18 34.21
C LEU A 149 -12.18 -25.54 35.26
N LEU A 150 -11.42 -24.56 35.76
CA LEU A 150 -10.47 -24.73 36.85
C LEU A 150 -11.15 -25.16 38.17
N SER A 151 -12.31 -24.58 38.52
CA SER A 151 -13.04 -25.00 39.72
C SER A 151 -13.58 -26.43 39.60
N LEU A 152 -14.12 -26.79 38.44
CA LEU A 152 -14.57 -28.17 38.15
C LEU A 152 -13.40 -29.16 38.20
N GLN A 153 -12.23 -28.77 37.70
CA GLN A 153 -11.03 -29.61 37.77
C GLN A 153 -10.58 -29.84 39.21
N ALA A 154 -10.61 -28.80 40.05
CA ALA A 154 -10.30 -28.93 41.47
C ALA A 154 -11.28 -29.86 42.19
N GLU A 155 -12.59 -29.72 41.93
CA GLU A 155 -13.61 -30.61 42.52
C GLU A 155 -13.44 -32.06 42.06
N LEU A 156 -13.06 -32.28 40.80
CA LEU A 156 -12.79 -33.61 40.26
C LEU A 156 -11.54 -34.24 40.90
N ASP A 157 -10.50 -33.45 41.14
CA ASP A 157 -9.29 -33.90 41.82
C ASP A 157 -9.57 -34.25 43.30
N ASP A 158 -10.38 -33.47 44.00
CA ASP A 158 -10.81 -33.76 45.37
C ASP A 158 -11.66 -35.05 45.44
N MET A 159 -12.65 -35.21 44.55
CA MET A 159 -13.45 -36.44 44.48
C MET A 159 -12.60 -37.67 44.15
N LYS A 160 -11.59 -37.50 43.29
CA LYS A 160 -10.65 -38.58 42.97
C LYS A 160 -9.79 -38.93 44.18
N ALA A 161 -9.32 -37.94 44.93
CA ALA A 161 -8.59 -38.17 46.19
C ALA A 161 -9.47 -38.92 47.20
N ASP A 162 -10.71 -38.50 47.38
CA ASP A 162 -11.69 -39.14 48.27
C ASP A 162 -11.96 -40.60 47.88
N ASN A 163 -12.16 -40.87 46.58
CA ASN A 163 -12.32 -42.24 46.09
C ASN A 163 -11.09 -43.10 46.41
N THR A 164 -9.87 -42.59 46.23
CA THR A 164 -8.65 -43.35 46.57
C THR A 164 -8.52 -43.60 48.08
N LEU A 165 -8.97 -42.66 48.92
CA LEU A 165 -9.03 -42.81 50.37
C LEU A 165 -10.04 -43.88 50.78
N LEU A 166 -11.24 -43.84 50.20
CA LEU A 166 -12.30 -44.83 50.41
C LEU A 166 -11.88 -46.23 49.97
N GLU A 167 -11.22 -46.37 48.82
CA GLU A 167 -10.66 -47.64 48.37
C GLU A 167 -9.62 -48.19 49.36
N LYS A 168 -8.70 -47.34 49.85
CA LYS A 168 -7.72 -47.73 50.87
C LYS A 168 -8.38 -48.13 52.18
N ALA A 169 -9.40 -47.40 52.62
CA ALA A 169 -10.15 -47.70 53.85
C ALA A 169 -10.90 -49.04 53.71
N ASN A 170 -11.58 -49.26 52.58
CA ASN A 170 -12.25 -50.52 52.27
C ASN A 170 -11.27 -51.70 52.21
N ALA A 171 -10.10 -51.53 51.61
CA ALA A 171 -9.06 -52.55 51.58
C ALA A 171 -8.55 -52.89 53.00
N ARG A 172 -8.34 -51.89 53.86
CA ARG A 172 -7.97 -52.08 55.26
C ARG A 172 -9.05 -52.80 56.06
N LEU A 173 -10.31 -52.41 55.91
CA LEU A 173 -11.43 -53.07 56.57
C LEU A 173 -11.58 -54.53 56.13
N LYS A 174 -11.44 -54.81 54.83
CA LYS A 174 -11.41 -56.20 54.32
C LYS A 174 -10.28 -57.00 54.93
N ALA A 175 -9.07 -56.43 55.05
CA ALA A 175 -7.94 -57.11 55.68
C ALA A 175 -8.21 -57.40 57.17
N GLN A 176 -8.77 -56.45 57.92
CA GLN A 176 -9.16 -56.64 59.33
C GLN A 176 -10.25 -57.70 59.50
N LEU A 177 -11.25 -57.76 58.60
CA LEU A 177 -12.29 -58.78 58.62
C LEU A 177 -11.73 -60.18 58.35
N VAL A 178 -10.79 -60.31 57.42
CA VAL A 178 -10.11 -61.59 57.16
C VAL A 178 -9.30 -62.02 58.38
N ASP A 179 -8.55 -61.10 58.98
CA ASP A 179 -7.74 -61.36 60.18
C ASP A 179 -8.60 -61.79 61.39
N ALA A 180 -9.69 -61.06 61.66
CA ALA A 180 -10.65 -61.40 62.71
C ALA A 180 -11.32 -62.76 62.48
N ARG A 181 -11.62 -63.09 61.21
CA ARG A 181 -12.17 -64.41 60.84
C ARG A 181 -11.15 -65.52 61.06
N THR A 182 -9.88 -65.31 60.76
CA THR A 182 -8.82 -66.30 60.99
C THR A 182 -8.53 -66.52 62.48
N VAL A 183 -8.59 -65.46 63.29
CA VAL A 183 -8.40 -65.56 64.75
C VAL A 183 -9.56 -66.30 65.42
N GLY A 184 -10.81 -66.05 65.00
CA GLY A 184 -11.99 -66.74 65.55
C GLY A 184 -12.11 -68.23 65.18
N ILE A 185 -11.44 -68.69 64.12
CA ILE A 185 -11.39 -70.10 63.73
C ILE A 185 -10.33 -70.86 64.53
N ASN A 186 -9.25 -70.20 64.96
CA ASN A 186 -8.18 -70.80 65.78
C ASN A 186 -8.50 -70.85 67.29
N SER A 187 -9.64 -70.31 67.72
CA SER A 187 -10.08 -70.29 69.13
C SER A 187 -11.25 -71.24 69.45
N LEU A 188 -11.54 -72.19 68.56
CA LEU A 188 -12.48 -73.30 68.75
C LEU A 188 -11.71 -74.62 68.65
#